data_AF-A0A955PA25-F1
#
_entry.id   AF-A0A955PA25-F1
#
_cell.length_a   1.000
_cell.length_b   1.000
_cell.length_c   1.000
_cell.angle_alpha   90.00
_cell.angle_beta   90.00
_cell.angle_gamma   90.00
#
_symmetry.space_group_name_H-M   'P 1'
#
loop_
_entity.id
_entity.type
_entity.pdbx_description
1 polymer ?
#
loop_
_entity_poly.entity_id
_entity_poly.type
_entity_poly.pdbx_seq_one_letter_code
_entity_poly.pdbx_strand_id
1 'polypeptide(L)'
;VQTWFLSFQFRYGLPLLPWICLVGGLGLAMLPKKFLIPAEVIALVWLGGFTGAVLYFQHGTFADIEAAARDIPDRLEEGDRVWAREEYNFLPDGKVKYGNVKVSVWSGVPVRWLDEESLTELQEGDLIVDPNVTPIPAEFWRRIRTRWKTEAIIEKVSRSVPLTPGEILWVDYPTPQGPRLIRGTSDPNLMRFRYKTQYYSTTVYRLHSPKTEREVPITSPPEGSTLKKSKNDSEPE
;
A
#
# COMPACT_ATOMS: atom_id res chain seq x y z
N VAL A 1 -29.84 -2.47 10.90
CA VAL A 1 -29.30 -1.39 11.76
C VAL A 1 -27.78 -1.48 11.89
N GLN A 2 -27.21 -2.56 12.44
CA GLN A 2 -25.75 -2.72 12.60
C GLN A 2 -24.98 -2.66 11.27
N THR A 3 -25.50 -3.28 10.20
CA THR A 3 -24.93 -3.18 8.84
C THR A 3 -25.03 -1.77 8.25
N TRP A 4 -26.08 -1.03 8.61
CA TRP A 4 -26.29 0.38 8.22
C TRP A 4 -25.31 1.30 8.96
N PHE A 5 -25.12 1.07 10.25
CA PHE A 5 -24.15 1.79 11.08
C PHE A 5 -22.69 1.49 10.71
N LEU A 6 -22.40 0.31 10.16
CA LEU A 6 -21.04 0.01 9.71
C LEU A 6 -20.74 0.58 8.31
N SER A 7 -21.75 0.88 7.46
CA SER A 7 -21.60 1.64 6.21
C SER A 7 -21.37 3.14 6.43
N PHE A 8 -21.90 3.67 7.54
CA PHE A 8 -21.53 4.98 8.04
C PHE A 8 -20.21 4.82 8.79
N GLN A 9 -19.09 5.21 8.18
CA GLN A 9 -17.75 5.08 8.76
C GLN A 9 -17.74 5.36 10.28
N PHE A 10 -16.97 4.59 11.07
CA PHE A 10 -16.76 4.80 12.53
C PHE A 10 -16.57 6.28 12.92
N ARG A 11 -16.00 7.07 12.01
CA ARG A 11 -15.84 8.52 12.10
C ARG A 11 -17.13 9.31 12.38
N TYR A 12 -18.27 8.87 11.88
CA TYR A 12 -19.59 9.46 12.12
C TYR A 12 -20.36 8.80 13.28
N GLY A 13 -19.91 7.63 13.74
CA GLY A 13 -20.40 7.01 14.96
C GLY A 13 -19.81 7.65 16.23
N LEU A 14 -18.61 8.24 16.14
CA LEU A 14 -17.95 8.92 17.26
C LEU A 14 -18.82 10.02 17.91
N PRO A 15 -19.49 10.92 17.15
CA PRO A 15 -20.44 11.87 17.72
C PRO A 15 -21.69 11.24 18.37
N LEU A 16 -22.06 10.01 17.99
CA LEU A 16 -23.20 9.28 18.55
C LEU A 16 -22.81 8.46 19.79
N LEU A 17 -21.53 8.22 20.01
CA LEU A 17 -21.02 7.47 21.15
C LEU A 17 -21.50 8.02 22.51
N PRO A 18 -21.49 9.35 22.77
CA PRO A 18 -22.04 9.89 24.01
C PRO A 18 -23.51 9.54 24.23
N TRP A 19 -24.33 9.59 23.17
CA TRP A 19 -25.75 9.24 23.24
C TRP A 19 -25.97 7.75 23.50
N ILE A 20 -25.17 6.89 22.86
CA ILE A 20 -25.20 5.44 23.08
C ILE A 20 -24.81 5.12 24.54
N CYS A 21 -23.76 5.77 25.06
CA CYS A 21 -23.35 5.62 26.45
C CYS A 21 -24.43 6.12 27.42
N LEU A 22 -25.06 7.25 27.13
CA LEU A 22 -26.14 7.82 27.96
C LEU A 22 -27.35 6.89 28.02
N VAL A 23 -27.85 6.44 26.86
CA VAL A 23 -29.00 5.53 26.78
C VAL A 23 -28.67 4.17 27.40
N GLY A 24 -27.47 3.64 27.14
CA GLY A 24 -26.99 2.40 27.77
C GLY A 24 -26.90 2.51 29.30
N GLY A 25 -26.36 3.62 29.80
CA GLY A 25 -26.27 3.91 31.23
C GLY A 25 -27.64 4.07 31.90
N LEU A 26 -28.59 4.76 31.25
CA LEU A 26 -29.97 4.86 31.72
C LEU A 26 -30.67 3.49 31.75
N GLY A 27 -30.47 2.67 30.72
CA GLY A 27 -31.01 1.31 30.66
C GLY A 27 -30.47 0.43 31.79
N LEU A 28 -29.18 0.53 32.10
CA LEU A 28 -28.57 -0.14 33.26
C LEU A 28 -29.13 0.39 34.58
N ALA A 29 -29.28 1.70 34.74
CA ALA A 29 -29.80 2.31 35.96
C ALA A 29 -31.26 1.91 36.26
N MET A 30 -32.07 1.69 35.22
CA MET A 30 -33.46 1.23 35.33
C MET A 30 -33.59 -0.28 35.52
N LEU A 31 -32.50 -1.04 35.39
CA LEU A 31 -32.52 -2.49 35.49
C LEU A 31 -32.69 -2.92 36.96
N PRO A 32 -33.57 -3.90 37.26
CA PRO A 32 -33.65 -4.46 38.61
C PRO A 32 -32.30 -5.01 39.07
N LYS A 33 -31.94 -4.80 40.35
CA LYS A 33 -30.62 -5.18 40.91
C LYS A 33 -30.18 -6.61 40.60
N LYS A 34 -31.12 -7.56 40.56
CA LYS A 34 -30.87 -8.97 40.24
C LYS A 34 -30.31 -9.20 38.82
N PHE A 35 -30.48 -8.24 37.91
CA PHE A 35 -30.01 -8.31 36.53
C PHE A 35 -28.80 -7.41 36.24
N LEU A 36 -28.40 -6.53 37.16
CA LEU A 36 -27.28 -5.60 36.95
C LEU A 36 -25.98 -6.34 36.66
N ILE A 37 -25.59 -7.26 37.54
CA ILE A 37 -24.35 -8.03 37.38
C ILE A 37 -24.36 -8.84 36.07
N PRO A 38 -25.42 -9.63 35.75
CA PRO A 38 -25.52 -10.27 34.44
C PRO A 38 -25.38 -9.30 33.25
N ALA A 39 -26.03 -8.14 33.31
CA ALA A 39 -25.98 -7.16 32.23
C ALA A 39 -24.58 -6.55 32.06
N GLU A 40 -23.89 -6.24 33.15
CA GLU A 40 -22.50 -5.75 33.14
C GLU A 40 -21.55 -6.79 32.55
N VAL A 41 -21.68 -8.06 32.96
CA VAL A 41 -20.87 -9.15 32.42
C VAL A 41 -21.11 -9.32 30.92
N ILE A 42 -22.37 -9.30 30.47
CA ILE A 42 -22.70 -9.37 29.04
C ILE A 42 -22.09 -8.18 28.29
N ALA A 43 -22.18 -6.96 28.83
CA ALA A 43 -21.60 -5.78 28.22
C ALA A 43 -20.07 -5.88 28.11
N LEU A 44 -19.39 -6.35 29.16
CA LEU A 44 -17.94 -6.58 29.17
C LEU A 44 -17.52 -7.64 28.17
N VAL A 45 -18.23 -8.78 28.12
CA VAL A 45 -17.96 -9.85 27.15
C VAL A 45 -18.19 -9.34 25.72
N TRP A 46 -19.26 -8.58 25.49
CA TRP A 46 -19.54 -8.00 24.18
C TRP A 46 -18.46 -6.99 23.76
N LEU A 47 -18.09 -6.05 24.64
CA LEU A 47 -17.05 -5.06 24.38
C LEU A 47 -15.69 -5.73 24.15
N GLY A 48 -15.28 -6.64 25.03
CA GLY A 48 -14.04 -7.38 24.90
C GLY A 48 -13.99 -8.21 23.63
N GLY A 49 -15.09 -8.91 23.29
CA GLY A 49 -15.21 -9.68 22.05
C GLY A 49 -15.14 -8.80 20.81
N PHE A 50 -15.81 -7.65 20.81
CA PHE A 50 -15.79 -6.72 19.68
C PHE A 50 -14.41 -6.06 19.51
N THR A 51 -13.77 -5.63 20.60
CA THR A 51 -12.40 -5.12 20.58
C THR A 51 -11.42 -6.18 20.08
N GLY A 52 -11.53 -7.42 20.59
CA GLY A 52 -10.71 -8.54 20.13
C GLY A 52 -10.90 -8.81 18.63
N ALA A 53 -12.14 -8.80 18.15
CA ALA A 53 -12.44 -8.94 16.72
C ALA A 53 -11.86 -7.78 15.91
N VAL A 54 -12.04 -6.53 16.32
CA VAL A 54 -11.48 -5.35 15.65
C VAL A 54 -9.97 -5.46 15.55
N LEU A 55 -9.30 -5.74 16.67
CA LEU A 55 -7.85 -5.94 16.71
C LEU A 55 -7.44 -7.07 15.77
N TYR A 56 -8.06 -8.25 15.86
CA TYR A 56 -7.70 -9.41 15.06
C TYR A 56 -7.87 -9.18 13.55
N PHE A 57 -9.02 -8.65 13.13
CA PHE A 57 -9.34 -8.49 11.71
C PHE A 57 -8.69 -7.24 11.09
N GLN A 58 -8.32 -6.23 11.89
CA GLN A 58 -7.62 -5.03 11.41
C GLN A 58 -6.11 -5.04 11.67
N HIS A 59 -5.57 -6.07 12.35
CA HIS A 59 -4.14 -6.18 12.70
C HIS A 59 -3.20 -6.09 11.47
N GLY A 60 -3.70 -6.42 10.27
CA GLY A 60 -2.93 -6.41 9.02
C GLY A 60 -3.25 -5.24 8.09
N THR A 61 -4.11 -4.29 8.48
CA THR A 61 -4.43 -3.15 7.62
C THR A 61 -3.21 -2.25 7.50
N PHE A 62 -2.65 -2.12 6.29
CA PHE A 62 -1.38 -1.43 5.97
C PHE A 62 -0.09 -2.12 6.43
N ALA A 63 -0.14 -3.39 6.84
CA ALA A 63 1.06 -4.11 7.28
C ALA A 63 2.13 -4.23 6.19
N ASP A 64 1.75 -4.19 4.91
CA ASP A 64 2.67 -4.16 3.77
C ASP A 64 3.42 -2.82 3.67
N ILE A 65 2.71 -1.69 3.81
CA ILE A 65 3.34 -0.36 3.83
C ILE A 65 4.24 -0.23 5.05
N GLU A 66 3.79 -0.68 6.22
CA GLU A 66 4.59 -0.67 7.44
C GLU A 66 5.87 -1.50 7.29
N ALA A 67 5.74 -2.75 6.84
CA ALA A 67 6.88 -3.63 6.63
C ALA A 67 7.84 -3.08 5.56
N ALA A 68 7.32 -2.45 4.50
CA ALA A 68 8.17 -1.84 3.48
C ALA A 68 8.89 -0.62 4.04
N ALA A 69 8.18 0.25 4.77
CA ALA A 69 8.73 1.46 5.36
C ALA A 69 9.83 1.17 6.39
N ARG A 70 9.67 0.11 7.21
CA ARG A 70 10.71 -0.30 8.17
C ARG A 70 12.00 -0.79 7.50
N ASP A 71 11.91 -1.33 6.28
CA ASP A 71 13.07 -1.80 5.52
C ASP A 71 13.77 -0.66 4.76
N ILE A 72 13.15 0.52 4.58
CA ILE A 72 13.71 1.64 3.81
C ILE A 72 15.05 2.15 4.37
N PRO A 73 15.21 2.42 5.68
CA PRO A 73 16.45 2.98 6.23
C PRO A 73 17.68 2.11 5.93
N ASP A 74 17.52 0.78 5.96
CA ASP A 74 18.59 -0.18 5.68
C ASP A 74 18.99 -0.25 4.21
N ARG A 75 18.20 0.39 3.33
CA ARG A 75 18.45 0.44 1.89
C ARG A 75 18.92 1.80 1.42
N LEU A 76 18.91 2.84 2.25
CA LEU A 76 19.32 4.18 1.85
C LEU A 76 20.84 4.33 1.84
N GLU A 77 21.37 4.92 0.79
CA GLU A 77 22.74 5.40 0.70
C GLU A 77 22.80 6.91 0.97
N GLU A 78 24.01 7.45 1.17
CA GLU A 78 24.18 8.88 1.42
C GLU A 78 23.70 9.70 0.20
N GLY A 79 22.75 10.60 0.43
CA GLY A 79 22.16 11.44 -0.61
C GLY A 79 20.90 10.87 -1.25
N ASP A 80 20.56 9.59 -1.03
CA ASP A 80 19.30 9.00 -1.51
C ASP A 80 18.10 9.72 -0.89
N ARG A 81 17.02 9.86 -1.67
CA ARG A 81 15.74 10.42 -1.20
C ARG A 81 14.61 9.42 -1.41
N VAL A 82 13.63 9.48 -0.51
CA VAL A 82 12.43 8.64 -0.59
C VAL A 82 11.28 9.48 -1.11
N TRP A 83 10.60 8.97 -2.13
CA TRP A 83 9.46 9.58 -2.79
C TRP A 83 8.24 8.67 -2.66
N ALA A 84 7.10 9.25 -2.33
CA ALA A 84 5.83 8.53 -2.29
C ALA A 84 4.68 9.48 -2.64
N ARG A 85 3.49 8.91 -2.87
CA ARG A 85 2.27 9.64 -3.21
C ARG A 85 1.06 9.19 -2.40
N GLU A 86 1.25 9.10 -1.09
CA GLU A 86 0.15 8.78 -0.17
C GLU A 86 -0.65 10.05 0.18
N GLU A 87 -1.88 10.15 -0.28
CA GLU A 87 -2.70 11.37 -0.18
C GLU A 87 -3.62 11.40 1.05
N TYR A 88 -3.49 12.42 1.92
CA TYR A 88 -4.46 12.70 3.00
C TYR A 88 -4.98 14.14 2.97
N ASN A 89 -6.32 14.26 2.92
CA ASN A 89 -7.08 15.50 2.92
C ASN A 89 -6.71 16.44 1.76
N PHE A 90 -7.69 16.83 0.97
CA PHE A 90 -7.51 17.86 -0.05
C PHE A 90 -7.89 19.21 0.55
N LEU A 91 -7.08 20.21 0.25
CA LEU A 91 -7.44 21.61 0.41
C LEU A 91 -8.51 21.98 -0.63
N PRO A 92 -9.29 23.06 -0.41
CA PRO A 92 -10.33 23.50 -1.35
C PRO A 92 -9.81 23.83 -2.76
N ASP A 93 -8.51 24.11 -2.90
CA ASP A 93 -7.83 24.36 -4.17
C ASP A 93 -7.32 23.07 -4.85
N GLY A 94 -7.66 21.90 -4.31
CA GLY A 94 -7.27 20.59 -4.85
C GLY A 94 -5.88 20.12 -4.43
N LYS A 95 -5.12 20.90 -3.63
CA LYS A 95 -3.80 20.49 -3.14
C LYS A 95 -3.91 19.49 -2.00
N VAL A 96 -2.96 18.57 -1.90
CA VAL A 96 -2.87 17.63 -0.79
C VAL A 96 -2.36 18.37 0.46
N LYS A 97 -3.12 18.30 1.56
CA LYS A 97 -2.76 18.98 2.81
C LYS A 97 -1.70 18.20 3.59
N TYR A 98 -1.81 16.88 3.60
CA TYR A 98 -0.87 15.98 4.25
C TYR A 98 -0.55 14.82 3.32
N GLY A 99 0.73 14.60 3.02
CA GLY A 99 1.18 13.51 2.17
C GLY A 99 2.16 12.61 2.90
N ASN A 100 2.24 11.34 2.49
CA ASN A 100 3.31 10.41 2.89
C ASN A 100 3.47 10.18 4.40
N VAL A 101 2.37 10.33 5.14
CA VAL A 101 2.35 10.26 6.59
C VAL A 101 2.74 8.86 7.07
N LYS A 102 2.17 7.78 6.51
CA LYS A 102 2.43 6.41 6.98
C LYS A 102 3.89 6.03 6.73
N VAL A 103 4.37 6.24 5.51
CA VAL A 103 5.75 5.88 5.13
C VAL A 103 6.74 6.67 5.98
N SER A 104 6.56 7.99 6.14
CA SER A 104 7.49 8.80 6.93
C SER A 104 7.48 8.43 8.42
N VAL A 105 6.30 8.19 9.01
CA VAL A 105 6.18 7.80 10.42
C VAL A 105 6.86 6.45 10.69
N TRP A 106 6.64 5.44 9.85
CA TRP A 106 7.14 4.09 10.10
C TRP A 106 8.60 3.88 9.70
N SER A 107 9.08 4.58 8.66
CA SER A 107 10.49 4.53 8.26
C SER A 107 11.37 5.41 9.14
N GLY A 108 10.80 6.45 9.78
CA GLY A 108 11.57 7.45 10.52
C GLY A 108 12.40 8.37 9.63
N VAL A 109 12.24 8.30 8.30
CA VAL A 109 12.96 9.16 7.35
C VAL A 109 12.05 10.20 6.70
N PRO A 110 12.60 11.34 6.24
CA PRO A 110 11.84 12.30 5.45
C PRO A 110 11.40 11.68 4.11
N VAL A 111 10.10 11.76 3.82
CA VAL A 111 9.53 11.28 2.55
C VAL A 111 8.99 12.47 1.76
N ARG A 112 9.47 12.64 0.54
CA ARG A 112 9.09 13.74 -0.35
C ARG A 112 7.84 13.39 -1.16
N TRP A 113 7.06 14.42 -1.45
CA TRP A 113 5.85 14.31 -2.26
C TRP A 113 6.20 14.09 -3.72
N LEU A 114 5.59 13.09 -4.36
CA LEU A 114 5.75 12.82 -5.79
C LEU A 114 4.58 13.40 -6.61
N ASP A 115 4.80 14.58 -7.17
CA ASP A 115 3.94 15.31 -8.10
C ASP A 115 4.63 15.56 -9.47
N GLU A 116 4.00 16.31 -10.37
CA GLU A 116 4.58 16.57 -11.70
C GLU A 116 5.87 17.40 -11.65
N GLU A 117 6.02 18.31 -10.69
CA GLU A 117 7.17 19.20 -10.57
C GLU A 117 8.40 18.42 -10.07
N SER A 118 8.19 17.61 -9.03
CA SER A 118 9.22 16.74 -8.43
C SER A 118 9.76 15.66 -9.37
N LEU A 119 9.05 15.28 -10.45
CA LEU A 119 9.59 14.34 -11.45
C LEU A 119 10.89 14.83 -12.08
N THR A 120 11.11 16.15 -12.12
CA THR A 120 12.35 16.75 -12.63
C THR A 120 13.48 16.75 -11.61
N GLU A 121 13.15 16.61 -10.33
CA GLU A 121 14.12 16.58 -9.23
C GLU A 121 14.68 15.19 -8.96
N LEU A 122 14.03 14.13 -9.44
CA LEU A 122 14.47 12.74 -9.27
C LEU A 122 15.93 12.56 -9.72
N GLN A 123 16.69 11.76 -8.95
CA GLN A 123 18.10 11.46 -9.24
C GLN A 123 18.37 9.95 -9.13
N GLU A 124 19.58 9.54 -9.54
CA GLU A 124 20.04 8.16 -9.36
C GLU A 124 20.12 7.80 -7.87
N GLY A 125 19.70 6.59 -7.51
CA GLY A 125 19.66 6.11 -6.14
C GLY A 125 18.36 6.41 -5.40
N ASP A 126 17.58 7.40 -5.83
CA ASP A 126 16.29 7.72 -5.21
C ASP A 126 15.36 6.50 -5.15
N LEU A 127 14.60 6.41 -4.06
CA LEU A 127 13.63 5.36 -3.81
C LEU A 127 12.21 5.88 -4.06
N ILE A 128 11.41 5.12 -4.79
CA ILE A 128 10.00 5.40 -5.07
C ILE A 128 9.14 4.32 -4.44
N VAL A 129 8.26 4.71 -3.52
CA VAL A 129 7.31 3.82 -2.83
C VAL A 129 5.97 3.85 -3.56
N ASP A 130 5.52 2.68 -4.02
CA ASP A 130 4.28 2.51 -4.80
C ASP A 130 3.35 1.47 -4.13
N PRO A 131 2.43 1.92 -3.27
CA PRO A 131 1.42 1.07 -2.67
C PRO A 131 0.21 0.91 -3.59
N ASN A 132 -0.37 -0.29 -3.68
CA ASN A 132 -1.56 -0.52 -4.50
C ASN A 132 -2.85 0.18 -3.99
N VAL A 133 -2.86 0.67 -2.74
CA VAL A 133 -3.98 1.40 -2.12
C VAL A 133 -4.01 2.89 -2.48
N THR A 134 -2.92 3.43 -3.03
CA THR A 134 -2.82 4.76 -3.63
C THR A 134 -1.69 4.73 -4.65
N PRO A 135 -1.87 4.00 -5.77
CA PRO A 135 -0.78 3.75 -6.69
C PRO A 135 -0.33 5.04 -7.35
N ILE A 136 0.96 5.13 -7.63
CA ILE A 136 1.51 6.19 -8.46
C ILE A 136 0.84 6.10 -9.84
N PRO A 137 0.28 7.21 -10.36
CA PRO A 137 -0.42 7.18 -11.63
C PRO A 137 0.46 6.66 -12.79
N ALA A 138 -0.15 5.93 -13.72
CA ALA A 138 0.58 5.28 -14.82
C ALA A 138 1.37 6.28 -15.68
N GLU A 139 0.88 7.51 -15.84
CA GLU A 139 1.55 8.56 -16.58
C GLU A 139 2.84 9.06 -15.90
N PHE A 140 2.89 9.02 -14.56
CA PHE A 140 4.10 9.32 -13.79
C PHE A 140 5.13 8.23 -14.02
N TRP A 141 4.73 6.96 -13.90
CA TRP A 141 5.59 5.82 -14.20
C TRP A 141 6.14 5.87 -15.62
N ARG A 142 5.32 6.25 -16.61
CA ARG A 142 5.78 6.42 -17.99
C ARG A 142 6.87 7.48 -18.08
N ARG A 143 6.70 8.65 -17.46
CA ARG A 143 7.72 9.71 -17.44
C ARG A 143 8.99 9.27 -16.70
N ILE A 144 8.87 8.61 -15.55
CA ILE A 144 10.03 8.08 -14.80
C ILE A 144 10.83 7.11 -15.67
N ARG A 145 10.15 6.15 -16.32
CA ARG A 145 10.78 5.13 -17.15
C ARG A 145 11.41 5.66 -18.44
N THR A 146 11.05 6.86 -18.89
CA THR A 146 11.79 7.49 -20.01
C THR A 146 13.18 7.99 -19.63
N ARG A 147 13.42 8.24 -18.34
CA ARG A 147 14.68 8.83 -17.85
C ARG A 147 15.49 7.87 -16.98
N TRP A 148 14.83 6.91 -16.35
CA TRP A 148 15.42 6.05 -15.33
C TRP A 148 15.09 4.59 -15.59
N LYS A 149 16.04 3.70 -15.29
CA LYS A 149 15.75 2.29 -15.08
C LYS A 149 15.29 2.10 -13.64
N THR A 150 14.20 1.35 -13.43
CA THR A 150 13.62 1.11 -12.11
C THR A 150 13.86 -0.33 -11.68
N GLU A 151 14.36 -0.55 -10.47
CA GLU A 151 14.55 -1.88 -9.89
C GLU A 151 13.73 -2.02 -8.62
N ALA A 152 12.89 -3.05 -8.51
CA ALA A 152 12.19 -3.34 -7.26
C ALA A 152 13.19 -3.91 -6.23
N ILE A 153 13.39 -3.19 -5.13
CA ILE A 153 14.34 -3.58 -4.06
C ILE A 153 13.63 -4.09 -2.80
N ILE A 154 12.36 -3.73 -2.62
CA ILE A 154 11.50 -4.20 -1.53
C ILE A 154 10.13 -4.50 -2.13
N GLU A 155 9.61 -5.69 -1.89
CA GLU A 155 8.24 -6.07 -2.20
C GLU A 155 7.61 -6.69 -0.96
N LYS A 156 6.56 -6.06 -0.44
CA LYS A 156 5.79 -6.57 0.69
C LYS A 156 4.34 -6.76 0.28
N VAL A 157 3.77 -7.87 0.72
CA VAL A 157 2.37 -8.20 0.50
C VAL A 157 1.73 -8.50 1.84
N SER A 158 0.59 -7.88 2.09
CA SER A 158 -0.23 -8.16 3.26
C SER A 158 -1.63 -8.57 2.81
N ARG A 159 -2.31 -9.29 3.70
CA ARG A 159 -3.69 -9.74 3.47
C ARG A 159 -4.50 -9.34 4.69
N SER A 160 -5.64 -8.70 4.45
CA SER A 160 -6.58 -8.39 5.53
C SER A 160 -7.99 -8.73 5.10
N VAL A 161 -8.85 -9.03 6.08
CA VAL A 161 -10.30 -9.08 5.87
C VAL A 161 -10.86 -7.87 6.59
N PRO A 162 -11.05 -6.74 5.90
CA PRO A 162 -11.42 -5.52 6.59
C PRO A 162 -12.89 -5.60 7.01
N LEU A 163 -13.12 -5.67 8.33
CA LEU A 163 -14.45 -5.61 8.95
C LEU A 163 -15.28 -4.41 8.47
N THR A 164 -14.60 -3.34 8.08
CA THR A 164 -15.16 -2.13 7.51
C THR A 164 -14.33 -1.72 6.30
N PRO A 165 -14.93 -1.41 5.13
CA PRO A 165 -14.23 -0.83 3.99
C PRO A 165 -13.99 0.64 4.37
N GLY A 166 -12.99 0.84 5.22
CA GLY A 166 -12.72 2.12 5.88
C GLY A 166 -12.03 3.11 4.95
N GLU A 167 -11.30 2.62 3.96
CA GLU A 167 -10.53 3.45 3.04
C GLU A 167 -10.64 2.92 1.62
N ILE A 168 -10.38 3.84 0.69
CA ILE A 168 -10.48 3.74 -0.76
C ILE A 168 -10.14 2.32 -1.24
N LEU A 169 -11.15 1.62 -1.70
CA LEU A 169 -11.02 0.26 -2.17
C LEU A 169 -10.60 0.28 -3.64
N TRP A 170 -9.31 0.12 -3.90
CA TRP A 170 -8.82 -0.26 -5.23
C TRP A 170 -9.09 -1.76 -5.40
N VAL A 171 -10.36 -2.11 -5.62
CA VAL A 171 -10.70 -3.49 -5.97
C VAL A 171 -10.37 -3.68 -7.43
N ASP A 172 -9.24 -4.33 -7.69
CA ASP A 172 -8.98 -4.91 -9.00
C ASP A 172 -9.87 -6.16 -9.14
N TYR A 173 -11.17 -5.95 -9.38
CA TYR A 173 -12.11 -7.04 -9.65
C TYR A 173 -12.28 -7.14 -11.17
N PRO A 174 -12.13 -8.33 -11.76
CA PRO A 174 -12.51 -8.53 -13.15
C PRO A 174 -14.02 -8.29 -13.26
N THR A 175 -14.40 -7.14 -13.80
CA THR A 175 -15.77 -6.90 -14.25
C THR A 175 -15.83 -7.13 -15.77
N PRO A 176 -17.00 -7.46 -16.35
CA PRO A 176 -17.15 -7.53 -17.81
C PRO A 176 -16.76 -6.23 -18.54
N GLN A 177 -16.63 -5.11 -17.82
CA GLN A 177 -16.26 -3.80 -18.33
C GLN A 177 -14.78 -3.42 -18.02
N GLY A 178 -13.98 -4.35 -17.51
CA GLY A 178 -12.58 -4.13 -17.11
C GLY A 178 -12.38 -3.84 -15.62
N PRO A 179 -11.13 -3.65 -15.16
CA PRO A 179 -10.84 -3.27 -13.79
C PRO A 179 -11.43 -1.90 -13.47
N ARG A 180 -12.23 -1.81 -12.40
CA ARG A 180 -12.91 -0.56 -12.00
C ARG A 180 -12.30 0.00 -10.72
N LEU A 181 -11.80 1.23 -10.80
CA LEU A 181 -11.56 2.07 -9.63
C LEU A 181 -12.89 2.40 -8.95
N ILE A 182 -13.00 2.13 -7.65
CA ILE A 182 -14.10 2.68 -6.86
C ILE A 182 -13.52 3.47 -5.70
N ARG A 183 -13.45 4.79 -5.86
CA ARG A 183 -13.08 5.70 -4.78
C ARG A 183 -14.33 6.01 -3.93
N GLY A 184 -14.62 5.16 -2.96
CA GLY A 184 -15.73 5.39 -2.05
C GLY A 184 -15.61 4.54 -0.80
N THR A 185 -15.98 5.11 0.33
CA THR A 185 -16.06 4.43 1.64
C THR A 185 -17.50 4.06 2.01
N SER A 186 -18.46 4.53 1.21
CA SER A 186 -19.89 4.47 1.49
C SER A 186 -20.73 3.96 0.30
N ASP A 187 -20.10 3.42 -0.76
CA ASP A 187 -20.83 2.80 -1.85
C ASP A 187 -21.44 1.47 -1.37
N PRO A 188 -22.77 1.29 -1.42
CA PRO A 188 -23.42 0.04 -1.03
C PRO A 188 -22.86 -1.19 -1.77
N ASN A 189 -22.39 -1.03 -3.00
CA ASN A 189 -21.77 -2.11 -3.77
C ASN A 189 -20.42 -2.54 -3.19
N LEU A 190 -19.77 -1.69 -2.39
CA LEU A 190 -18.52 -2.02 -1.72
C LEU A 190 -18.74 -2.85 -0.44
N MET A 191 -19.95 -2.84 0.11
CA MET A 191 -20.33 -3.60 1.31
C MET A 191 -20.14 -5.11 1.14
N ARG A 192 -20.36 -5.62 -0.08
CA ARG A 192 -20.19 -7.05 -0.40
C ARG A 192 -18.75 -7.55 -0.30
N PHE A 193 -17.78 -6.64 -0.21
CA PHE A 193 -16.35 -6.98 -0.13
C PHE A 193 -15.79 -6.96 1.31
N ARG A 194 -16.62 -6.66 2.32
CA ARG A 194 -16.24 -6.63 3.75
C ARG A 194 -15.74 -7.95 4.31
N TYR A 195 -16.12 -9.05 3.67
CA TYR A 195 -15.73 -10.40 4.09
C TYR A 195 -14.84 -11.08 3.06
N LYS A 196 -14.41 -10.35 2.02
CA LYS A 196 -13.43 -10.87 1.07
C LYS A 196 -12.05 -10.45 1.53
N THR A 197 -11.11 -11.39 1.52
CA THR A 197 -9.70 -11.10 1.71
C THR A 197 -9.25 -10.09 0.67
N GLN A 198 -8.71 -8.98 1.15
CA GLN A 198 -8.07 -7.95 0.34
C GLN A 198 -6.57 -8.15 0.38
N TYR A 199 -5.94 -7.88 -0.76
CA TYR A 199 -4.50 -7.97 -0.94
C TYR A 199 -3.95 -6.56 -1.05
N TYR A 200 -3.00 -6.25 -0.18
CA TYR A 200 -2.26 -5.01 -0.25
C TYR A 200 -0.83 -5.33 -0.60
N SER A 201 -0.26 -4.52 -1.46
CA SER A 201 1.12 -4.68 -1.88
C SER A 201 1.78 -3.31 -1.95
N THR A 202 2.97 -3.24 -1.40
CA THR A 202 3.82 -2.06 -1.48
C THR A 202 5.16 -2.47 -2.06
N THR A 203 5.52 -1.83 -3.16
CA THR A 203 6.81 -2.03 -3.82
C THR A 203 7.64 -0.76 -3.69
N VAL A 204 8.91 -0.91 -3.33
CA VAL A 204 9.89 0.19 -3.33
C VAL A 204 10.84 -0.04 -4.49
N TYR A 205 10.91 0.94 -5.38
CA TYR A 205 11.76 0.94 -6.54
C TYR A 205 12.97 1.84 -6.33
N ARG A 206 14.17 1.37 -6.67
CA ARG A 206 15.37 2.19 -6.79
C ARG A 206 15.52 2.69 -8.23
N LEU A 207 15.86 3.98 -8.38
CA LEU A 207 16.17 4.59 -9.66
C LEU A 207 17.64 4.37 -10.02
N HIS A 208 17.87 3.95 -11.25
CA HIS A 208 19.20 3.79 -11.83
C HIS A 208 19.29 4.62 -13.10
N SER A 209 20.45 5.23 -13.33
CA SER A 209 20.72 5.84 -14.63
C SER A 209 20.55 4.77 -15.72
N PRO A 210 19.85 5.05 -16.82
CA PRO A 210 19.79 4.13 -17.94
C PRO A 210 21.23 4.01 -18.40
N LYS A 211 21.85 2.84 -18.17
CA LYS A 211 23.21 2.58 -18.63
C LYS A 211 23.26 3.04 -20.08
N THR A 212 24.02 4.09 -20.36
CA THR A 212 24.58 4.25 -21.69
C THR A 212 25.26 2.92 -21.92
N GLU A 213 24.76 2.11 -22.86
CA GLU A 213 25.54 1.00 -23.35
C GLU A 213 26.88 1.60 -23.69
N ARG A 214 27.87 1.40 -22.81
CA ARG A 214 29.25 1.76 -23.09
C ARG A 214 29.50 1.05 -24.39
N GLU A 215 29.82 1.83 -25.43
CA GLU A 215 30.40 1.30 -26.65
C GLU A 215 31.36 0.21 -26.21
N VAL A 216 30.98 -1.04 -26.46
CA VAL A 216 31.91 -2.15 -26.32
C VAL A 216 33.05 -1.70 -27.22
N PRO A 217 34.26 -1.46 -26.68
CA PRO A 217 35.39 -1.17 -27.55
C PRO A 217 35.39 -2.31 -28.54
N ILE A 218 35.22 -1.99 -29.83
CA ILE A 218 35.37 -2.96 -30.89
C ILE A 218 36.80 -3.47 -30.71
N THR A 219 36.94 -4.58 -29.98
CA THR A 219 38.19 -5.32 -29.94
C THR A 219 38.34 -5.81 -31.36
N SER A 220 39.13 -5.07 -32.14
CA SER A 220 39.60 -5.50 -33.44
C SER A 220 39.98 -6.97 -33.32
N PRO A 221 39.50 -7.84 -34.22
CA PRO A 221 39.84 -9.25 -34.16
C PRO A 221 41.37 -9.38 -34.12
N PRO A 222 41.94 -10.23 -33.26
CA PRO A 222 43.37 -10.47 -33.27
C PRO A 222 43.75 -11.00 -34.66
N GLU A 223 44.60 -10.25 -35.36
CA GLU A 223 45.28 -10.73 -36.55
C GLU A 223 46.06 -11.99 -36.16
N GLY A 224 45.68 -13.12 -36.76
CA GLY A 224 46.47 -14.35 -36.72
C GLY A 224 45.83 -15.51 -35.96
N SER A 225 44.71 -16.03 -36.46
CA SER A 225 44.44 -17.47 -36.32
C SER A 225 44.81 -18.17 -37.62
N THR A 226 46.02 -18.70 -37.67
CA THR A 226 46.48 -19.62 -38.70
C THR A 226 45.60 -20.87 -38.72
N LEU A 227 44.94 -21.12 -39.85
CA LEU A 227 44.27 -22.37 -40.15
C LEU A 227 45.27 -23.54 -40.02
N LYS A 228 45.11 -24.38 -38.99
CA LYS A 228 45.59 -25.75 -39.03
C LYS A 228 44.56 -26.60 -39.79
N LYS A 229 44.89 -26.92 -41.05
CA LYS A 229 44.29 -28.04 -41.78
C LYS A 229 44.55 -29.33 -40.99
N SER A 230 43.52 -29.87 -40.35
CA SER A 230 43.50 -31.27 -39.91
C SER A 230 43.04 -32.12 -41.08
N LYS A 231 43.97 -32.93 -41.59
CA LYS A 231 43.79 -33.98 -42.57
C LYS A 231 43.94 -35.30 -41.81
N ASN A 232 42.95 -36.19 -41.92
CA ASN A 232 43.03 -37.66 -41.85
C ASN A 232 41.58 -38.17 -41.83
N ASP A 233 41.06 -38.73 -42.91
CA ASP A 233 41.37 -40.04 -43.54
C ASP A 233 40.73 -41.22 -42.79
N SER A 234 39.92 -41.98 -43.57
CA SER A 234 39.59 -43.40 -43.48
C SER A 234 38.76 -43.89 -42.29
N GLU A 235 37.79 -44.80 -42.38
CA GLU A 235 36.92 -45.42 -43.40
C GLU A 235 36.00 -46.40 -42.60
N PRO A 236 35.14 -47.26 -43.18
CA PRO A 236 33.85 -47.66 -42.59
C PRO A 236 33.89 -49.00 -41.83
N GLU A 237 32.85 -49.23 -41.03
CA GLU A 237 32.10 -50.49 -40.91
C GLU A 237 30.72 -50.22 -40.29
#